data_AF-A0A7C6EZD0-F1
#
_entry.id   AF-A0A7C6EZD0-F1
#
_cell.length_a   1.000
_cell.length_b   1.000
_cell.length_c   1.000
_cell.angle_alpha   90.00
_cell.angle_beta   90.00
_cell.angle_gamma   90.00
#
_symmetry.space_group_name_H-M   'P 1'
#
loop_
_entity.id
_entity.type
_entity.pdbx_description
1 polymer ?
#
loop_
_entity_poly.entity_id
_entity_poly.type
_entity_poly.pdbx_seq_one_letter_code
_entity_poly.pdbx_strand_id
1 'polypeptide(L)'
;MAGRISDRDPNVRKTYGYRRAEILSALLNASVLIVICLFLLSEGWKRLMHPESVKGGLMIWIALIGFAANFLSILLLKKEEGKSLNIRAAYLHLLGDTLSSVAVIAGGILILFFRIYWIDPVLTLFISLYILKETYEVLRQTVDILMQGTPKDLDLNHVQHVLEQVEGIANIHHVHAWNLSDREIHFECHVDLAEDIRISESEKILNQVTEILREQFGISHVTLQFEYNCCDDKQLLHSRKEET
;
A
#
# COMPACT_ATOMS: atom_id res chain seq x y z
N MET A 1 9.49 -2.65 15.07
CA MET A 1 9.95 -1.37 15.66
C MET A 1 9.20 -0.18 15.09
N ALA A 2 8.97 -0.13 13.76
CA ALA A 2 8.18 0.92 13.11
C ALA A 2 6.71 1.00 13.60
N GLY A 3 6.00 -0.13 13.76
CA GLY A 3 4.61 -0.13 14.27
C GLY A 3 4.45 0.57 15.63
N ARG A 4 5.36 0.32 16.59
CA ARG A 4 5.35 0.99 17.90
C ARG A 4 5.64 2.50 17.84
N ILE A 5 6.26 2.97 16.75
CA ILE A 5 6.50 4.39 16.52
C ILE A 5 5.29 5.00 15.82
N SER A 6 4.66 4.28 14.88
CA SER A 6 3.43 4.66 14.17
C SER A 6 2.26 4.94 15.12
N ASP A 7 2.15 4.17 16.20
CA ASP A 7 1.10 4.31 17.22
C ASP A 7 1.33 5.45 18.23
N ARG A 8 2.37 6.28 18.04
CA ARG A 8 2.58 7.44 18.91
C ARG A 8 1.60 8.55 18.56
N ASP A 9 0.93 9.05 19.59
CA ASP A 9 -0.01 10.17 19.47
C ASP A 9 0.64 11.41 18.85
N PRO A 10 -0.16 12.24 18.15
CA PRO A 10 0.26 13.54 17.68
C PRO A 10 0.88 14.42 18.76
N ASN A 11 1.85 15.24 18.37
CA ASN A 11 2.41 16.29 19.22
C ASN A 11 2.61 17.57 18.42
N VAL A 12 2.96 18.67 19.10
CA VAL A 12 3.10 20.00 18.49
C VAL A 12 4.10 20.02 17.32
N ARG A 13 5.10 19.13 17.29
CA ARG A 13 6.07 19.03 16.19
C ARG A 13 5.64 18.06 15.08
N LYS A 14 4.70 17.16 15.36
CA LYS A 14 4.17 16.12 14.48
C LYS A 14 2.66 16.05 14.65
N THR A 15 1.96 17.00 14.02
CA THR A 15 0.52 17.24 14.19
C THR A 15 -0.36 16.10 13.66
N TYR A 16 0.15 15.31 12.72
CA TYR A 16 -0.48 14.06 12.25
C TYR A 16 0.11 12.80 12.91
N GLY A 17 0.89 12.96 13.99
CA GLY A 17 1.60 11.86 14.63
C GLY A 17 2.71 11.26 13.76
N TYR A 18 2.95 9.97 13.95
CA TYR A 18 4.06 9.24 13.33
C TYR A 18 3.61 8.20 12.29
N ARG A 19 2.37 8.31 11.79
CA ARG A 19 1.75 7.36 10.85
C ARG A 19 2.61 7.06 9.62
N ARG A 20 3.23 8.09 9.03
CA ARG A 20 4.14 7.93 7.87
C ARG A 20 5.45 7.19 8.16
N ALA A 21 5.83 6.99 9.43
CA ALA A 21 7.04 6.22 9.76
C ALA A 21 6.91 4.75 9.32
N GLU A 22 5.71 4.20 9.34
CA GLU A 22 5.42 2.86 8.84
C GLU A 22 5.60 2.76 7.33
N ILE A 23 5.06 3.75 6.59
CA ILE A 23 5.23 3.89 5.14
C ILE A 23 6.72 3.98 4.77
N LEU A 24 7.50 4.81 5.48
CA LEU A 24 8.96 4.89 5.26
C LEU A 24 9.67 3.57 5.56
N SER A 25 9.26 2.84 6.61
CA SER A 25 9.81 1.53 6.92
C SER A 25 9.50 0.50 5.82
N ALA A 26 8.28 0.53 5.28
CA ALA A 26 7.88 -0.33 4.17
C ALA A 26 8.69 -0.03 2.91
N LEU A 27 8.91 1.27 2.60
CA LEU A 27 9.74 1.70 1.47
C LEU A 27 11.17 1.17 1.57
N LEU A 28 11.78 1.32 2.75
CA LEU A 28 13.15 0.86 3.00
C LEU A 28 13.24 -0.66 2.86
N ASN A 29 12.29 -1.40 3.45
CA ASN A 29 12.24 -2.85 3.34
C ASN A 29 12.09 -3.31 1.88
N ALA A 30 11.16 -2.72 1.13
CA ALA A 30 10.96 -3.02 -0.28
C ALA A 30 12.22 -2.72 -1.10
N SER A 31 12.88 -1.59 -0.84
CA SER A 31 14.11 -1.20 -1.53
C SER A 31 15.26 -2.20 -1.28
N VAL A 32 15.44 -2.63 -0.03
CA VAL A 32 16.45 -3.65 0.32
C VAL A 32 16.16 -4.98 -0.37
N LEU A 33 14.89 -5.43 -0.35
CA LEU A 33 14.47 -6.66 -1.02
C LEU A 33 14.71 -6.62 -2.53
N ILE A 34 14.44 -5.48 -3.20
CA ILE A 34 14.73 -5.31 -4.62
C ILE A 34 16.23 -5.46 -4.89
N VAL A 35 17.09 -4.81 -4.10
CA VAL A 35 18.55 -4.93 -4.24
C VAL A 35 19.01 -6.38 -4.08
N ILE A 36 18.48 -7.09 -3.07
CA ILE A 36 18.77 -8.50 -2.84
C ILE A 36 18.31 -9.33 -4.05
N CYS A 37 17.10 -9.10 -4.57
CA CYS A 37 16.59 -9.84 -5.72
C CYS A 37 17.44 -9.60 -6.98
N LEU A 38 17.83 -8.36 -7.26
CA LEU A 38 18.71 -8.05 -8.39
C LEU A 38 20.07 -8.74 -8.27
N PHE A 39 20.62 -8.79 -7.05
CA PHE A 39 21.84 -9.54 -6.76
C PHE A 39 21.66 -11.05 -7.00
N LEU A 40 20.56 -11.65 -6.50
CA LEU A 40 20.26 -13.06 -6.72
C LEU A 40 20.00 -13.41 -8.18
N LEU A 41 19.38 -12.51 -8.95
CA LEU A 41 19.18 -12.68 -10.39
C LEU A 41 20.53 -12.71 -11.13
N SER A 42 21.44 -11.79 -10.77
CA SER A 42 22.79 -11.76 -11.33
C SER A 42 23.58 -13.04 -11.00
N GLU A 43 23.58 -13.45 -9.73
CA GLU A 43 24.29 -14.65 -9.27
C GLU A 43 23.67 -15.95 -9.84
N GLY A 44 22.34 -16.02 -9.90
CA GLY A 44 21.61 -17.13 -10.51
C GLY A 44 21.92 -17.27 -12.00
N TRP A 45 21.99 -16.14 -12.73
CA TRP A 45 22.39 -16.14 -14.14
C TRP A 45 23.83 -16.63 -14.32
N LYS A 46 24.75 -16.14 -13.49
CA LYS A 46 26.16 -16.56 -13.52
C LYS A 46 26.31 -18.07 -13.27
N ARG A 47 25.61 -18.61 -12.28
CA ARG A 47 25.62 -20.06 -11.94
C ARG A 47 24.95 -20.92 -13.00
N LEU A 48 23.99 -20.37 -13.75
CA LEU A 48 23.39 -21.08 -14.87
C LEU A 48 24.40 -21.28 -16.01
N MET A 49 25.24 -20.27 -16.28
CA MET A 49 26.31 -20.35 -17.29
C MET A 49 27.53 -21.13 -16.80
N HIS A 50 27.82 -21.08 -15.50
CA HIS A 50 28.94 -21.79 -14.87
C HIS A 50 28.43 -22.61 -13.67
N PRO A 51 27.97 -23.85 -13.89
CA PRO A 51 27.44 -24.69 -12.82
C PRO A 51 28.49 -24.95 -11.74
N GLU A 52 28.20 -24.48 -10.53
CA GLU A 52 29.02 -24.72 -9.34
C GLU A 52 28.38 -25.76 -8.43
N SER A 53 29.19 -26.46 -7.64
CA SER A 53 28.69 -27.43 -6.68
C SER A 53 27.96 -26.73 -5.53
N VAL A 54 26.65 -26.92 -5.43
CA VAL A 54 25.82 -26.38 -4.34
C VAL A 54 25.74 -27.40 -3.20
N LYS A 55 25.85 -26.92 -1.95
CA LYS A 55 25.67 -27.74 -0.75
C LYS A 55 24.19 -28.03 -0.51
N GLY A 56 23.63 -29.02 -1.22
CA GLY A 56 22.22 -29.41 -1.15
C GLY A 56 21.70 -29.64 0.29
N GLY A 57 22.52 -30.21 1.18
CA GLY A 57 22.15 -30.40 2.59
C GLY A 57 21.90 -29.08 3.35
N LEU A 58 22.71 -28.04 3.09
CA LEU A 58 22.52 -26.72 3.70
C LEU A 58 21.26 -26.04 3.13
N MET A 59 21.05 -26.15 1.82
CA MET A 59 19.87 -25.63 1.13
C MET A 59 18.57 -26.21 1.70
N ILE A 60 18.52 -27.52 1.92
CA ILE A 60 17.36 -28.20 2.53
C ILE A 60 17.09 -27.67 3.95
N TRP A 61 18.13 -27.55 4.79
CA TRP A 61 17.96 -27.07 6.17
C TRP A 61 17.41 -25.65 6.24
N ILE A 62 17.93 -24.74 5.41
CA ILE A 62 17.43 -23.36 5.36
C ILE A 62 15.97 -23.34 4.88
N ALA A 63 15.65 -24.10 3.83
CA ALA A 63 14.30 -24.17 3.29
C ALA A 63 13.29 -24.81 4.27
N LEU A 64 13.71 -25.78 5.08
CA LEU A 64 12.88 -26.37 6.13
C LEU A 64 12.53 -25.36 7.23
N ILE A 65 13.47 -24.49 7.61
CA ILE A 65 13.21 -23.42 8.58
C ILE A 65 12.18 -22.44 8.02
N GLY A 66 12.35 -22.00 6.77
CA GLY A 66 11.39 -21.13 6.08
C GLY A 66 10.00 -21.77 5.96
N PHE A 67 9.95 -23.03 5.53
CA PHE A 67 8.73 -23.82 5.46
C PHE A 67 8.04 -23.90 6.82
N ALA A 68 8.76 -24.22 7.89
CA ALA A 68 8.18 -24.33 9.23
C ALA A 68 7.61 -22.98 9.72
N ALA A 69 8.31 -21.88 9.47
CA ALA A 69 7.85 -20.54 9.83
C ALA A 69 6.57 -20.12 9.07
N ASN A 70 6.54 -20.34 7.75
CA ASN A 70 5.38 -20.02 6.93
C ASN A 70 4.19 -20.93 7.24
N PHE A 71 4.45 -22.23 7.40
CA PHE A 71 3.43 -23.21 7.76
C PHE A 71 2.81 -22.93 9.13
N LEU A 72 3.62 -22.57 10.13
CA LEU A 72 3.10 -22.17 11.44
C LEU A 72 2.24 -20.91 11.35
N SER A 73 2.67 -19.93 10.55
CA SER A 73 1.88 -18.71 10.29
C SER A 73 0.53 -19.03 9.64
N ILE A 74 0.49 -19.93 8.65
CA ILE A 74 -0.75 -20.42 8.05
C ILE A 74 -1.66 -21.06 9.09
N LEU A 75 -1.14 -21.91 9.98
CA LEU A 75 -1.93 -22.57 11.03
C LEU A 75 -2.54 -21.56 12.01
N LEU A 76 -1.81 -20.49 12.32
CA LEU A 76 -2.30 -19.41 13.17
C LEU A 76 -3.39 -18.58 12.46
N LEU A 77 -3.18 -18.23 11.19
CA LEU A 77 -4.12 -17.43 10.40
C LEU A 77 -5.37 -18.21 9.95
N LYS A 78 -5.31 -19.54 9.84
CA LYS A 78 -6.45 -20.38 9.41
C LYS A 78 -7.69 -20.19 10.28
N LYS A 79 -7.53 -19.86 11.56
CA LYS A 79 -8.64 -19.57 12.48
C LYS A 79 -9.34 -18.24 12.16
N GLU A 80 -8.74 -17.41 11.32
CA GLU A 80 -9.19 -16.05 11.01
C GLU A 80 -9.46 -15.82 9.52
N GLU A 81 -9.21 -16.82 8.66
CA GLU A 81 -9.25 -16.75 7.19
C GLU A 81 -10.58 -16.22 6.61
N GLY A 82 -11.70 -16.36 7.34
CA GLY A 82 -13.03 -15.88 6.95
C GLY A 82 -13.43 -14.49 7.48
N LYS A 83 -12.57 -13.82 8.27
CA LYS A 83 -12.95 -12.57 8.96
C LYS A 83 -12.77 -11.31 8.11
N SER A 84 -11.87 -11.32 7.11
CA SER A 84 -11.67 -10.18 6.21
C SER A 84 -10.92 -10.57 4.94
N LEU A 85 -11.10 -9.77 3.88
CA LEU A 85 -10.36 -9.92 2.62
C LEU A 85 -8.84 -9.78 2.84
N ASN A 86 -8.41 -8.92 3.77
CA ASN A 86 -6.99 -8.74 4.09
C ASN A 86 -6.37 -10.01 4.68
N ILE A 87 -7.08 -10.72 5.56
CA ILE A 87 -6.57 -11.98 6.13
C ILE A 87 -6.52 -13.06 5.05
N ARG A 88 -7.51 -13.12 4.16
CA ARG A 88 -7.48 -14.02 3.01
C ARG A 88 -6.29 -13.73 2.08
N ALA A 89 -5.99 -12.47 1.81
CA ALA A 89 -4.83 -12.07 1.01
C ALA A 89 -3.52 -12.50 1.69
N ALA A 90 -3.37 -12.24 2.99
CA ALA A 90 -2.20 -12.66 3.76
C ALA A 90 -2.05 -14.20 3.78
N TYR A 91 -3.15 -14.93 3.91
CA TYR A 91 -3.16 -16.40 3.86
C TYR A 91 -2.69 -16.94 2.50
N LEU A 92 -3.21 -16.39 1.39
CA LEU A 92 -2.80 -16.76 0.04
C LEU A 92 -1.31 -16.47 -0.22
N HIS A 93 -0.81 -15.35 0.31
CA HIS A 93 0.61 -15.01 0.22
C HIS A 93 1.49 -16.04 0.94
N LEU A 94 1.16 -16.38 2.20
CA LEU A 94 1.89 -17.38 2.99
C LEU A 94 1.85 -18.77 2.35
N LEU A 95 0.74 -19.13 1.69
CA LEU A 95 0.66 -20.36 0.90
C LEU A 95 1.65 -20.35 -0.26
N GLY A 96 1.79 -19.22 -0.97
CA GLY A 96 2.80 -19.03 -2.00
C GLY A 96 4.22 -19.23 -1.48
N ASP A 97 4.56 -18.65 -0.32
CA ASP A 97 5.88 -18.80 0.31
C ASP A 97 6.15 -20.23 0.81
N THR A 98 5.09 -20.92 1.25
CA THR A 98 5.18 -22.33 1.63
C THR A 98 5.46 -23.21 0.41
N LEU A 99 4.77 -22.95 -0.71
CA LEU A 99 4.98 -23.67 -1.97
C LEU A 99 6.39 -23.43 -2.54
N SER A 100 6.88 -22.19 -2.48
CA SER A 100 8.26 -21.88 -2.90
C SER A 100 9.29 -22.61 -2.02
N SER A 101 9.07 -22.68 -0.71
CA SER A 101 9.92 -23.45 0.22
C SER A 101 9.92 -24.95 -0.13
N VAL A 102 8.77 -25.53 -0.48
CA VAL A 102 8.68 -26.92 -0.96
C VAL A 102 9.47 -27.13 -2.25
N ALA A 103 9.39 -26.20 -3.21
CA ALA A 103 10.17 -26.28 -4.44
C ALA A 103 11.68 -26.27 -4.18
N VAL A 104 12.15 -25.43 -3.24
CA VAL A 104 13.55 -25.38 -2.81
C VAL A 104 13.98 -26.67 -2.11
N ILE A 105 13.16 -27.23 -1.22
CA ILE A 105 13.43 -28.53 -0.56
C ILE A 105 13.55 -29.64 -1.60
N ALA A 106 12.61 -29.73 -2.55
CA ALA A 106 12.65 -30.71 -3.62
C ALA A 106 13.91 -30.54 -4.50
N GLY A 107 14.26 -29.30 -4.85
CA GLY A 107 15.49 -29.00 -5.57
C GLY A 107 16.75 -29.42 -4.81
N GLY A 108 16.80 -29.16 -3.50
CA GLY A 108 17.90 -29.57 -2.64
C GLY A 108 18.07 -31.10 -2.55
N ILE A 109 16.95 -31.84 -2.50
CA ILE A 109 16.95 -33.32 -2.55
C ILE A 109 17.50 -33.80 -3.90
N LEU A 110 17.05 -33.22 -5.01
CA LEU A 110 17.54 -33.57 -6.34
C LEU A 110 19.04 -33.31 -6.49
N ILE A 111 19.55 -32.20 -5.95
CA ILE A 111 20.98 -31.89 -5.93
C ILE A 111 21.75 -32.90 -5.08
N LEU A 112 21.23 -33.29 -3.92
CA LEU A 112 21.91 -34.19 -2.98
C LEU A 112 22.06 -35.61 -3.53
N PHE A 113 21.01 -36.15 -4.16
CA PHE A 113 21.02 -37.53 -4.67
C PHE A 113 21.48 -37.64 -6.12
N PHE A 114 21.08 -36.71 -6.99
CA PHE A 114 21.29 -36.81 -8.43
C PHE A 114 22.36 -35.85 -8.96
N ARG A 115 22.92 -34.97 -8.11
CA ARG A 115 23.95 -33.99 -8.47
C ARG A 115 23.53 -33.06 -9.62
N ILE A 116 22.25 -32.74 -9.71
CA ILE A 116 21.69 -31.87 -10.76
C ILE A 116 21.81 -30.41 -10.31
N TYR A 117 23.01 -29.83 -10.43
CA TYR A 117 23.31 -28.51 -9.87
C TYR A 117 22.64 -27.33 -10.57
N TRP A 118 22.20 -27.47 -11.83
CA TRP A 118 21.52 -26.40 -12.57
C TRP A 118 20.13 -26.06 -12.04
N ILE A 119 19.53 -26.93 -11.21
CA ILE A 119 18.22 -26.69 -10.60
C ILE A 119 18.28 -25.48 -9.64
N ASP A 120 19.36 -25.31 -8.88
CA ASP A 120 19.54 -24.20 -7.93
C ASP A 120 19.45 -22.81 -8.60
N PRO A 121 20.24 -22.50 -9.65
CA PRO A 121 20.12 -21.22 -10.34
C PRO A 121 18.77 -21.02 -11.00
N VAL A 122 18.14 -22.06 -11.55
CA VAL A 122 16.80 -21.93 -12.14
C VAL A 122 15.77 -21.56 -11.07
N LEU A 123 15.72 -22.30 -9.94
CA LEU A 123 14.84 -21.97 -8.83
C LEU A 123 15.11 -20.57 -8.28
N THR A 124 16.38 -20.19 -8.14
CA THR A 124 16.79 -18.85 -7.68
C THR A 124 16.27 -17.76 -8.61
N LEU A 125 16.41 -17.92 -9.93
CA LEU A 125 15.90 -16.96 -10.91
C LEU A 125 14.38 -16.83 -10.84
N PHE A 126 13.65 -17.95 -10.84
CA PHE A 126 12.19 -17.95 -10.77
C PHE A 126 11.67 -17.30 -9.47
N ILE A 127 12.21 -17.71 -8.32
CA ILE A 127 11.78 -17.18 -7.02
C ILE A 127 12.15 -15.69 -6.90
N SER A 128 13.33 -15.28 -7.33
CA SER A 128 13.75 -13.86 -7.26
C SER A 128 12.90 -12.98 -8.17
N LEU A 129 12.52 -13.43 -9.37
CA LEU A 129 11.59 -12.70 -10.25
C LEU A 129 10.21 -12.56 -9.64
N TYR A 130 9.72 -13.63 -9.01
CA TYR A 130 8.44 -13.61 -8.31
C TYR A 130 8.45 -12.59 -7.15
N ILE A 131 9.45 -12.66 -6.26
CA ILE A 131 9.59 -11.72 -5.14
C ILE A 131 9.76 -10.29 -5.65
N LEU A 132 10.52 -10.08 -6.72
CA LEU A 132 10.72 -8.76 -7.31
C LEU A 132 9.40 -8.14 -7.79
N LYS A 133 8.52 -8.94 -8.42
CA LYS A 133 7.19 -8.49 -8.86
C LYS A 133 6.34 -8.04 -7.68
N GLU A 134 6.23 -8.88 -6.64
CA GLU A 134 5.44 -8.57 -5.44
C GLU A 134 5.98 -7.32 -4.71
N THR A 135 7.32 -7.22 -4.59
CA THR A 135 7.97 -6.11 -3.90
C THR A 135 7.82 -4.80 -4.67
N TYR A 136 7.83 -4.84 -6.01
CA TYR A 136 7.65 -3.65 -6.84
C TYR A 136 6.27 -3.02 -6.64
N GLU A 137 5.22 -3.83 -6.47
CA GLU A 137 3.89 -3.31 -6.17
C GLU A 137 3.84 -2.58 -4.82
N VAL A 138 4.44 -3.18 -3.78
CA VAL A 138 4.56 -2.54 -2.45
C VAL A 138 5.35 -1.24 -2.54
N LEU A 139 6.47 -1.22 -3.27
CA LEU A 139 7.27 -0.03 -3.48
C LEU A 139 6.44 1.08 -4.11
N ARG A 140 5.73 0.79 -5.20
CA ARG A 140 4.88 1.76 -5.92
C ARG A 140 3.79 2.32 -5.01
N GLN A 141 3.06 1.46 -4.29
CA GLN A 141 2.02 1.90 -3.37
C GLN A 141 2.58 2.83 -2.27
N THR A 142 3.74 2.49 -1.73
CA THR A 142 4.39 3.28 -0.68
C THR A 142 4.86 4.64 -1.19
N VAL A 143 5.41 4.69 -2.42
CA VAL A 143 5.79 5.94 -3.08
C VAL A 143 4.55 6.80 -3.36
N ASP A 144 3.46 6.21 -3.87
CA ASP A 144 2.21 6.92 -4.14
C ASP A 144 1.66 7.60 -2.86
N ILE A 145 1.68 6.91 -1.71
CA ILE A 145 1.28 7.48 -0.41
C ILE A 145 2.20 8.66 -0.01
N LEU A 146 3.52 8.50 -0.16
CA LEU A 146 4.48 9.56 0.18
C LEU A 146 4.33 10.80 -0.71
N MET A 147 3.96 10.60 -1.98
CA MET A 147 3.68 11.63 -2.96
C MET A 147 2.29 12.28 -2.81
N GLN A 148 1.54 11.93 -1.76
CA GLN A 148 0.17 12.41 -1.53
C GLN A 148 -0.77 12.09 -2.69
N GLY A 149 -0.57 10.94 -3.33
CA GLY A 149 -1.45 10.46 -4.39
C GLY A 149 -2.86 10.18 -3.87
N THR A 150 -3.84 10.41 -4.74
CA THR A 150 -5.23 10.05 -4.50
C THR A 150 -5.36 8.55 -4.28
N PRO A 151 -6.13 8.09 -3.26
CA PRO A 151 -6.36 6.67 -3.03
C PRO A 151 -6.93 6.00 -4.29
N LYS A 152 -6.42 4.81 -4.64
CA LYS A 152 -6.80 4.11 -5.89
C LYS A 152 -8.29 3.79 -5.99
N ASP A 153 -8.93 3.56 -4.85
CA ASP A 153 -10.34 3.19 -4.77
C ASP A 153 -11.27 4.41 -4.61
N LEU A 154 -10.73 5.63 -4.61
CA LEU A 154 -11.50 6.87 -4.47
C LEU A 154 -11.65 7.60 -5.82
N ASP A 155 -12.85 7.56 -6.39
CA ASP A 155 -13.19 8.34 -7.58
C ASP A 155 -13.66 9.75 -7.19
N LEU A 156 -12.78 10.74 -7.41
CA LEU A 156 -13.08 12.14 -7.09
C LEU A 156 -14.25 12.72 -7.88
N ASN A 157 -14.52 12.23 -9.10
CA ASN A 157 -15.67 12.70 -9.88
C ASN A 157 -16.97 12.20 -9.24
N HIS A 158 -16.96 10.97 -8.74
CA HIS A 158 -18.10 10.43 -8.02
C HIS A 158 -18.33 11.17 -6.69
N VAL A 159 -17.25 11.46 -5.94
CA VAL A 159 -17.32 12.28 -4.72
C VAL A 159 -17.93 13.64 -5.03
N GLN A 160 -17.44 14.34 -6.06
CA GLN A 160 -17.98 15.62 -6.50
C GLN A 160 -19.47 15.53 -6.80
N HIS A 161 -19.86 14.57 -7.63
CA HIS A 161 -21.25 14.42 -8.02
C HIS A 161 -22.18 14.22 -6.81
N VAL A 162 -21.77 13.40 -5.83
CA VAL A 162 -22.56 13.15 -4.62
C VAL A 162 -22.64 14.38 -3.73
N LEU A 163 -21.54 15.10 -3.53
CA LEU A 163 -21.55 16.30 -2.68
C LEU A 163 -22.36 17.45 -3.31
N GLU A 164 -22.35 17.59 -4.63
CA GLU A 164 -23.16 18.59 -5.34
C GLU A 164 -24.67 18.29 -5.31
N GLN A 165 -25.10 17.10 -4.84
CA GLN A 165 -26.52 16.83 -4.57
C GLN A 165 -27.00 17.33 -3.19
N VAL A 166 -26.10 17.80 -2.33
CA VAL A 166 -26.46 18.34 -1.01
C VAL A 166 -27.08 19.72 -1.17
N GLU A 167 -28.27 19.92 -0.59
CA GLU A 167 -28.96 21.20 -0.62
C GLU A 167 -28.08 22.32 -0.02
N GLY A 168 -27.98 23.43 -0.75
CA GLY A 168 -27.15 24.57 -0.37
C GLY A 168 -25.73 24.57 -0.95
N ILE A 169 -25.29 23.50 -1.60
CA ILE A 169 -24.01 23.45 -2.34
C ILE A 169 -24.26 23.74 -3.81
N ALA A 170 -23.60 24.77 -4.34
CA ALA A 170 -23.62 25.07 -5.77
C ALA A 170 -22.54 24.30 -6.53
N ASN A 171 -21.35 24.17 -5.94
CA ASN A 171 -20.21 23.50 -6.54
C ASN A 171 -19.18 23.12 -5.47
N ILE A 172 -18.40 22.07 -5.72
CA ILE A 172 -17.13 21.86 -5.04
C ILE A 172 -15.95 21.96 -6.02
N HIS A 173 -14.85 22.52 -5.55
CA HIS A 173 -13.64 22.71 -6.35
C HIS A 173 -12.39 22.68 -5.47
N HIS A 174 -11.21 22.77 -6.09
CA HIS A 174 -9.92 22.73 -5.39
C HIS A 174 -9.81 21.51 -4.45
N VAL A 175 -10.23 20.35 -4.95
CA VAL A 175 -10.28 19.10 -4.20
C VAL A 175 -8.89 18.48 -4.14
N HIS A 176 -8.44 18.16 -2.93
CA HIS A 176 -7.30 17.28 -2.72
C HIS A 176 -7.70 16.13 -1.81
N ALA A 177 -7.30 14.92 -2.20
CA ALA A 177 -7.47 13.73 -1.39
C ALA A 177 -6.18 12.92 -1.41
N TRP A 178 -5.74 12.47 -0.23
CA TRP A 178 -4.51 11.71 -0.10
C TRP A 178 -4.57 10.71 1.05
N ASN A 179 -3.73 9.69 0.97
CA ASN A 179 -3.50 8.75 2.07
C ASN A 179 -2.45 9.31 3.05
N LEU A 180 -2.79 9.39 4.33
CA LEU A 180 -1.79 9.62 5.39
C LEU A 180 -1.08 8.31 5.77
N SER A 181 -1.83 7.21 5.77
CA SER A 181 -1.41 5.83 6.02
C SER A 181 -2.17 4.88 5.08
N ASP A 182 -2.02 3.57 5.27
CA ASP A 182 -2.81 2.54 4.56
C ASP A 182 -4.31 2.53 4.95
N ARG A 183 -4.71 3.29 5.98
CA ARG A 183 -6.06 3.26 6.55
C ARG A 183 -6.75 4.62 6.68
N GLU A 184 -5.97 5.70 6.64
CA GLU A 184 -6.47 7.04 6.90
C GLU A 184 -6.42 7.88 5.63
N ILE A 185 -7.60 8.16 5.06
CA ILE A 185 -7.79 9.05 3.92
C ILE A 185 -8.09 10.46 4.45
N HIS A 186 -7.36 11.43 3.93
CA HIS A 186 -7.59 12.85 4.15
C HIS A 186 -8.20 13.48 2.90
N PHE A 187 -9.08 14.45 3.12
CA PHE A 187 -9.78 15.18 2.08
C PHE A 187 -9.86 16.66 2.43
N GLU A 188 -9.57 17.51 1.47
CA GLU A 188 -9.81 18.95 1.56
C GLU A 188 -10.46 19.44 0.27
N CYS A 189 -11.38 20.39 0.41
CA CYS A 189 -11.96 21.06 -0.74
C CYS A 189 -12.54 22.42 -0.38
N HIS A 190 -12.82 23.19 -1.42
CA HIS A 190 -13.64 24.39 -1.34
C HIS A 190 -15.09 24.00 -1.68
N VAL A 191 -16.03 24.54 -0.92
CA VAL A 191 -17.48 24.33 -1.07
C VAL A 191 -18.10 25.69 -1.35
N ASP A 192 -18.49 25.91 -2.61
CA ASP A 192 -19.22 27.10 -3.02
C ASP A 192 -20.70 26.93 -2.69
N LEU A 193 -21.21 27.84 -1.87
CA LEU A 193 -22.58 27.84 -1.38
C LEU A 193 -23.51 28.48 -2.42
N ALA A 194 -24.73 27.95 -2.52
CA ALA A 194 -25.74 28.48 -3.43
C ALA A 194 -26.25 29.87 -3.01
N GLU A 195 -26.17 30.20 -1.72
CA GLU A 195 -26.67 31.45 -1.13
C GLU A 195 -25.69 32.04 -0.12
N ASP A 196 -25.77 33.36 0.09
CA ASP A 196 -25.01 34.07 1.13
C ASP A 196 -25.63 33.80 2.50
N ILE A 197 -25.19 32.72 3.13
CA ILE A 197 -25.67 32.29 4.45
C ILE A 197 -24.69 32.68 5.55
N ARG A 198 -25.19 32.74 6.79
CA ARG A 198 -24.32 32.96 7.95
C ARG A 198 -23.45 31.73 8.19
N ILE A 199 -22.24 31.94 8.72
CA ILE A 199 -21.34 30.85 9.13
C ILE A 199 -22.01 29.87 10.12
N SER A 200 -22.89 30.37 10.99
CA SER A 200 -23.65 29.50 11.91
C SER A 200 -24.62 28.56 11.21
N GLU A 201 -25.05 28.89 9.99
CA GLU A 201 -25.99 28.09 9.20
C GLU A 201 -25.27 27.03 8.35
N SER A 202 -24.02 27.29 7.95
CA SER A 202 -23.20 26.34 7.19
C SER A 202 -22.79 25.10 7.99
N GLU A 203 -22.90 25.12 9.33
CA GLU A 203 -22.62 23.97 10.20
C GLU A 203 -23.49 22.75 9.85
N LYS A 204 -24.74 22.95 9.41
CA LYS A 204 -25.61 21.86 8.96
C LYS A 204 -25.06 21.17 7.72
N ILE A 205 -24.60 21.96 6.76
CA ILE A 205 -23.99 21.48 5.51
C ILE A 205 -22.67 20.77 5.82
N LEU A 206 -21.83 21.35 6.69
CA LEU A 206 -20.58 20.74 7.16
C LEU A 206 -20.80 19.33 7.74
N ASN A 207 -21.77 19.19 8.65
CA ASN A 207 -22.05 17.91 9.28
C ASN A 207 -22.56 16.87 8.26
N GLN A 208 -23.46 17.29 7.37
CA GLN A 208 -24.00 16.41 6.32
C GLN A 208 -22.91 15.94 5.34
N VAL A 209 -22.08 16.86 4.84
CA VAL A 209 -20.97 16.53 3.93
C VAL A 209 -19.95 15.63 4.62
N THR A 210 -19.59 15.92 5.88
CA THR A 210 -18.63 15.12 6.64
C THR A 210 -19.14 13.69 6.86
N GLU A 211 -20.44 13.53 7.15
CA GLU A 211 -21.07 12.22 7.32
C GLU A 211 -21.07 11.42 6.01
N ILE A 212 -21.44 12.05 4.89
CA ILE A 212 -21.38 11.42 3.56
C ILE A 212 -19.95 10.96 3.22
N LEU A 213 -18.96 11.83 3.40
CA LEU A 213 -17.56 11.54 3.13
C LEU A 213 -17.03 10.38 3.99
N ARG A 214 -17.45 10.32 5.26
CA ARG A 214 -17.06 9.24 6.17
C ARG A 214 -17.72 7.91 5.80
N GLU A 215 -19.03 7.90 5.59
CA GLU A 215 -19.81 6.66 5.49
C GLU A 215 -19.77 6.04 4.10
N GLN A 216 -19.77 6.84 3.04
CA GLN A 216 -19.78 6.34 1.67
C GLN A 216 -18.37 6.16 1.11
N PHE A 217 -17.42 7.00 1.53
CA PHE A 217 -16.08 7.07 0.94
C PHE A 217 -14.94 6.70 1.90
N GLY A 218 -15.24 6.44 3.18
CA GLY A 218 -14.23 6.04 4.17
C GLY A 218 -13.24 7.15 4.53
N ILE A 219 -13.57 8.41 4.26
CA ILE A 219 -12.69 9.54 4.50
C ILE A 219 -12.67 9.84 5.99
N SER A 220 -11.46 9.79 6.57
CA SER A 220 -11.26 9.85 8.02
C SER A 220 -11.04 11.27 8.54
N HIS A 221 -10.51 12.15 7.69
CA HIS A 221 -10.22 13.53 8.05
C HIS A 221 -10.62 14.47 6.92
N VAL A 222 -11.41 15.49 7.23
CA VAL A 222 -12.00 16.41 6.26
C VAL A 222 -11.71 17.85 6.67
N THR A 223 -11.27 18.67 5.72
CA THR A 223 -11.22 20.13 5.85
C THR A 223 -12.04 20.75 4.73
N LEU A 224 -13.12 21.47 5.06
CA LEU A 224 -13.97 22.15 4.08
C LEU A 224 -13.81 23.66 4.24
N GLN A 225 -13.52 24.34 3.14
CA GLN A 225 -13.53 25.80 3.07
C GLN A 225 -14.84 26.26 2.41
N PHE A 226 -15.75 26.84 3.19
CA PHE A 226 -16.99 27.38 2.66
C PHE A 226 -16.77 28.75 2.02
N GLU A 227 -17.33 28.94 0.84
CA GLU A 227 -17.22 30.14 0.04
C GLU A 227 -18.59 30.52 -0.55
N TYR A 228 -18.75 31.78 -0.95
CA TYR A 228 -19.92 32.25 -1.68
C TYR A 228 -19.48 33.25 -2.74
N ASN A 229 -19.69 32.92 -4.02
CA ASN A 229 -19.27 33.75 -5.15
C ASN A 229 -17.78 34.13 -5.10
N CYS A 230 -16.95 33.25 -4.54
CA CYS A 230 -15.49 33.37 -4.56
C CYS A 230 -14.94 32.57 -5.75
N CYS A 231 -13.74 32.95 -6.20
CA CYS A 231 -12.94 32.27 -7.24
C CYS A 231 -13.50 32.30 -8.67
N ASP A 232 -12.67 32.74 -9.62
CA ASP A 232 -12.97 32.70 -11.06
C ASP A 232 -12.74 31.30 -11.69
N ASP A 233 -12.00 30.41 -11.02
CA ASP A 233 -11.69 29.05 -11.48
C ASP A 233 -12.26 27.98 -10.54
N LYS A 234 -13.42 27.44 -10.93
CA LYS A 234 -14.18 26.44 -10.16
C LYS A 234 -13.95 25.00 -10.65
N GLN A 235 -12.73 24.70 -11.09
CA GLN A 235 -12.36 23.35 -11.51
C GLN A 235 -12.12 22.42 -10.33
N LEU A 236 -12.48 21.14 -10.51
CA LEU A 236 -12.30 20.08 -9.50
C LEU A 236 -10.86 20.02 -8.98
N LEU A 237 -9.88 20.15 -9.88
CA LEU A 237 -8.46 20.23 -9.57
C LEU A 237 -7.93 21.59 -10.00
N HIS A 238 -7.18 22.26 -9.13
CA HIS A 238 -6.56 23.53 -9.48
C HIS A 238 -5.44 23.31 -10.50
N SER A 239 -5.61 23.84 -11.71
CA SER A 239 -4.55 23.90 -12.71
C SER A 239 -3.90 25.27 -12.64
N ARG A 240 -2.59 25.33 -12.39
CA ARG A 240 -1.85 26.59 -12.48
C ARG A 240 -1.91 27.04 -13.95
N LYS A 241 -2.82 27.94 -14.29
CA LYS A 241 -2.74 28.67 -15.56
C LYS A 241 -1.38 29.37 -15.57
N GLU A 242 -0.53 29.03 -16.54
CA GLU A 242 0.72 29.74 -16.76
C GLU A 242 0.38 31.20 -17.01
N GLU A 243 0.75 32.07 -16.07
CA GLU A 243 0.82 33.51 -16.31
C GLU A 243 1.96 33.72 -17.33
N THR A 244 1.62 33.74 -18.62
CA THR A 244 2.49 34.20 -19.71
C THR A 244 2.53 35.71 -19.78
#